data_AF-A0A511AC65-F1
#
_entry.id   AF-A0A511AC65-F1
#
_cell.length_a   1.000
_cell.length_b   1.000
_cell.length_c   1.000
_cell.angle_alpha   90.00
_cell.angle_beta   90.00
_cell.angle_gamma   90.00
#
_symmetry.space_group_name_H-M   'P 1'
#
loop_
_entity.id
_entity.type
_entity.pdbx_description
1 polymer ?
#
loop_
_entity_poly.entity_id
_entity_poly.type
_entity_poly.pdbx_seq_one_letter_code
_entity_poly.pdbx_strand_id
1 'polypeptide(L)' 'MSFAWTIPADTEVGTHTVTLTGAQSGAVTISFEVTGAAVSGGDASLASTGADSMPALSLGALLLLLGLGVALVARRRRV' A
#
# COMPACT_ATOMS: atom_id res chain seq x y z
N MET A 1 34.85 1.79 -24.88
CA MET A 1 34.89 1.16 -23.55
C MET A 1 33.57 1.43 -22.88
N SER A 2 32.82 0.40 -22.50
CA SER A 2 31.53 0.52 -21.83
C SER A 2 31.59 -0.18 -20.48
N PHE A 3 30.85 0.36 -19.51
CA PHE A 3 30.64 -0.24 -18.19
C PHE A 3 29.20 -0.72 -18.12
N ALA A 4 28.98 -1.93 -17.59
CA ALA A 4 27.66 -2.49 -17.39
C ALA A 4 27.59 -3.12 -16.00
N TRP A 5 26.48 -2.91 -15.31
CA TRP A 5 26.15 -3.57 -14.06
C TRP A 5 24.66 -3.88 -14.05
N THR A 6 24.26 -4.81 -13.17
CA THR A 6 22.85 -5.12 -12.94
C THR A 6 22.37 -4.39 -11.70
N ILE A 7 21.24 -3.68 -11.81
CA ILE A 7 20.59 -3.05 -10.66
C ILE A 7 19.98 -4.17 -9.78
N PRO A 8 20.33 -4.26 -8.48
CA PRO A 8 19.74 -5.24 -7.57
C PRO A 8 18.21 -5.14 -7.50
N ALA A 9 17.52 -6.27 -7.34
CA ALA A 9 16.06 -6.32 -7.34
C ALA A 9 15.41 -5.61 -6.13
N ASP A 10 16.18 -5.44 -5.06
CA ASP A 10 15.81 -4.75 -3.82
C ASP A 10 16.16 -3.26 -3.83
N THR A 11 16.63 -2.72 -4.96
CA THR A 11 16.88 -1.29 -5.13
C THR A 11 15.57 -0.51 -4.99
N GLU A 12 15.59 0.54 -4.18
CA GLU A 12 14.43 1.43 -3.98
C GLU A 12 13.96 2.07 -5.29
N VAL A 13 12.65 2.22 -5.46
CA VAL A 13 12.05 2.94 -6.58
C VAL A 13 12.31 4.44 -6.43
N GLY A 14 12.79 5.09 -7.48
CA GLY A 14 13.04 6.54 -7.49
C GLY A 14 14.22 6.96 -8.35
N THR A 15 14.61 8.23 -8.20
CA THR A 15 15.75 8.80 -8.93
C THR A 15 17.05 8.48 -8.21
N HIS A 16 17.95 7.82 -8.92
CA HIS A 16 19.29 7.46 -8.46
C HIS A 16 20.35 8.15 -9.30
N THR A 17 21.56 8.26 -8.75
CA THR A 17 22.71 8.81 -9.45
C THR A 17 23.87 7.83 -9.48
N VAL A 18 24.60 7.83 -10.59
CA VAL A 18 25.89 7.17 -10.73
C VAL A 18 26.96 8.22 -10.88
N THR A 19 27.98 8.18 -10.03
CA THR A 19 29.14 9.06 -10.11
C THR A 19 30.37 8.24 -10.50
N LEU A 20 30.95 8.57 -11.64
CA LEU A 20 32.24 8.04 -12.08
C LEU A 20 33.33 9.04 -11.70
N THR A 21 34.21 8.64 -10.79
CA THR A 21 35.32 9.47 -10.32
C THR A 21 36.64 8.96 -10.88
N GLY A 22 37.33 9.78 -11.66
CA GLY A 22 38.68 9.54 -12.14
C GLY A 22 39.71 10.25 -11.25
N ALA A 23 40.72 9.52 -10.78
CA ALA A 23 41.74 10.05 -9.88
C ALA A 23 42.48 11.30 -10.42
N GLN A 24 42.55 11.46 -11.74
CA GLN A 24 43.24 12.57 -12.41
C GLN A 24 42.29 13.46 -13.24
N SER A 25 41.03 13.05 -13.43
CA SER A 25 40.12 13.65 -14.42
C SER A 25 38.83 14.23 -13.81
N GLY A 26 38.65 14.14 -12.49
CA GLY A 26 37.47 14.64 -11.80
C GLY A 26 36.31 13.64 -11.80
N ALA A 27 35.08 14.13 -11.61
CA ALA A 27 33.89 13.30 -11.48
C ALA A 27 32.83 13.64 -12.53
N VAL A 28 32.15 12.62 -13.05
CA VAL A 28 30.99 12.73 -13.94
C VAL A 28 29.81 12.05 -13.25
N THR A 29 28.67 12.75 -13.16
CA THR A 29 27.45 12.21 -12.54
C THR A 29 26.34 12.09 -13.58
N ILE A 30 25.63 10.96 -13.56
CA ILE A 30 24.48 10.67 -14.42
C ILE A 30 23.32 10.23 -13.52
N SER A 31 22.12 10.73 -13.80
CA SER A 31 20.90 10.32 -13.09
C SER A 31 20.09 9.34 -13.93
N PHE A 32 19.42 8.40 -13.26
CA PHE A 32 18.49 7.45 -13.87
C PHE A 32 17.33 7.17 -12.89
N GLU A 33 16.19 6.75 -13.44
CA GLU A 33 15.00 6.43 -12.64
C GLU A 33 14.84 4.91 -12.56
N VAL A 34 14.74 4.38 -11.34
CA VAL A 34 14.35 3.00 -11.06
C VAL A 34 12.85 3.00 -10.84
N THR A 35 12.11 2.36 -11.74
CA THR A 35 10.65 2.20 -11.62
C THR A 35 10.30 0.78 -11.19
N GLY A 36 9.18 0.63 -10.49
CA GLY A 36 8.62 -0.69 -10.22
C GLY A 36 8.27 -1.39 -11.54
N ALA A 37 8.50 -2.70 -11.60
CA ALA A 37 8.11 -3.48 -12.77
C ALA A 37 6.61 -3.32 -13.01
N ALA A 38 6.24 -2.80 -14.19
CA ALA A 38 4.86 -2.76 -14.61
C ALA A 38 4.36 -4.20 -14.71
N VAL A 39 3.50 -4.62 -13.79
CA VAL A 39 2.73 -5.85 -13.96
C VAL A 39 1.86 -5.65 -15.19
N SER A 40 2.24 -6.27 -16.31
CA SER A 40 1.44 -6.28 -17.53
C SER A 40 0.22 -7.16 -17.25
N GLY A 41 -0.79 -6.59 -16.60
CA GLY A 41 -2.00 -7.32 -16.19
C GLY A 41 -2.71 -6.67 -15.00
N GLY A 42 -3.38 -5.55 -15.24
CA GLY A 42 -4.34 -4.96 -14.31
C GLY A 42 -3.74 -3.94 -13.36
N ASP A 43 -4.35 -2.75 -13.38
CA ASP A 43 -4.32 -1.64 -12.44
C ASP A 43 -3.30 -1.72 -11.30
N ALA A 44 -2.40 -0.74 -11.24
CA ALA A 44 -1.40 -0.48 -10.19
C ALA A 44 -2.01 -0.18 -8.79
N SER A 45 -3.11 -0.84 -8.45
CA SER A 45 -3.68 -0.96 -7.13
C SER A 45 -2.87 -2.00 -6.36
N LEU A 46 -2.21 -1.56 -5.29
CA LEU A 46 -1.67 -2.45 -4.27
C LEU A 46 -2.71 -3.51 -3.88
N ALA A 47 -2.26 -4.70 -3.49
CA ALA A 47 -3.15 -5.72 -2.95
C ALA A 47 -3.95 -5.10 -1.78
N SER A 48 -5.28 -5.03 -1.93
CA SER A 48 -6.16 -4.52 -0.88
C SER A 48 -6.24 -5.54 0.25
N THR A 49 -5.35 -5.42 1.24
CA THR A 49 -5.32 -6.28 2.45
C THR A 49 -6.15 -5.70 3.60
N GLY A 50 -6.67 -4.48 3.44
CA GLY A 50 -7.58 -3.87 4.38
C GLY A 50 -9.01 -4.34 4.13
N ALA A 51 -9.70 -4.79 5.18
CA ALA A 51 -11.13 -5.06 5.10
C ALA A 51 -11.92 -3.77 5.35
N ASP A 52 -12.79 -3.38 4.41
CA ASP A 52 -13.77 -2.32 4.66
C ASP A 52 -14.81 -2.84 5.67
N SER A 53 -14.67 -2.38 6.91
CA SER A 53 -15.45 -2.85 8.05
C SER A 53 -16.71 -2.03 8.29
N MET A 54 -16.92 -0.91 7.57
CA MET A 54 -18.09 -0.04 7.75
C MET A 54 -19.44 -0.76 7.51
N PRO A 55 -19.59 -1.61 6.50
CA PRO A 55 -20.82 -2.38 6.31
C PRO A 55 -21.10 -3.36 7.46
N ALA A 56 -20.08 -4.04 7.97
CA ALA A 56 -20.22 -5.00 9.07
C ALA A 56 -20.53 -4.29 10.40
N LEU A 57 -19.88 -3.16 10.67
CA LEU A 57 -20.10 -2.33 11.86
C LEU A 57 -21.52 -1.73 11.87
N SER A 58 -21.99 -1.18 10.75
CA SER A 58 -23.32 -0.60 10.65
C SER A 58 -24.42 -1.66 10.84
N LEU A 59 -24.25 -2.85 10.25
CA LEU A 59 -25.16 -3.97 10.47
C LEU A 59 -25.15 -4.45 11.93
N GLY A 60 -23.96 -4.57 12.54
CA GLY A 60 -23.82 -4.92 13.95
C GLY A 60 -24.52 -3.93 14.88
N ALA A 61 -24.36 -2.63 14.65
CA ALA A 61 -25.04 -1.59 15.42
C ALA A 61 -26.56 -1.65 15.26
N LEU A 62 -27.07 -1.88 14.04
CA LEU A 62 -28.50 -2.05 13.78
C LEU A 62 -29.08 -3.24 14.55
N LEU A 63 -28.40 -4.38 14.51
CA LEU A 63 -28.82 -5.59 15.23
C LEU A 63 -28.78 -5.38 16.75
N LEU A 64 -27.78 -4.66 17.26
CA LEU A 64 -27.67 -4.30 18.67
C LEU A 64 -28.87 -3.45 19.12
N LEU A 65 -29.21 -2.40 18.36
CA LEU A 65 -30.36 -1.54 18.65
C LEU A 65 -31.68 -2.30 18.58
N LEU A 66 -31.84 -3.18 17.60
CA LEU A 66 -33.01 -4.04 17.47
C LEU A 66 -33.15 -4.97 18.70
N GLY A 67 -32.07 -5.64 19.08
CA GLY A 67 -32.02 -6.50 20.26
C GLY A 67 -32.35 -5.75 21.55
N LEU A 68 -31.80 -4.54 21.73
CA LEU A 68 -32.08 -3.68 22.87
C LEU A 68 -33.57 -3.28 22.92
N GLY A 69 -34.15 -2.90 21.78
CA GLY A 69 -35.57 -2.57 21.66
C GLY A 69 -36.47 -3.72 22.06
N VAL A 70 -36.20 -4.92 21.55
CA VAL A 70 -36.96 -6.14 21.91
C VAL A 70 -36.83 -6.46 23.40
N ALA A 71 -35.61 -6.38 23.96
CA ALA A 71 -35.36 -6.66 25.37
C ALA A 71 -36.10 -5.69 26.31
N LEU A 72 -36.11 -4.39 25.99
CA LEU A 72 -36.83 -3.37 26.76
C LEU A 72 -38.35 -3.58 26.72
N VAL A 73 -38.90 -3.90 25.55
CA VAL A 73 -40.34 -4.20 25.41
C VAL A 73 -40.72 -5.46 26.18
N ALA A 74 -39.92 -6.53 26.09
CA ALA A 74 -40.14 -7.76 26.83
C ALA A 74 -40.09 -7.54 28.35
N ARG A 75 -39.14 -6.73 28.83
CA ARG A 75 -39.01 -6.37 30.25
C ARG A 75 -40.24 -5.61 30.76
N ARG A 76 -40.74 -4.64 29.98
CA ARG A 76 -41.92 -3.84 30.34
C ARG A 76 -43.22 -4.65 30.38
N ARG A 77 -43.28 -5.81 29.70
CA ARG A 77 -44.42 -6.74 29.76
C ARG A 77 -44.34 -7.72 30.94
N ARG A 78 -43.19 -7.82 31.61
CA ARG A 78 -42.98 -8.69 32.78
C ARG A 78 -43.10 -7.95 34.13
N VAL A 79 -43.08 -6.62 34.10
CA VAL A 79 -43.31 -5.73 35.25
C VAL A 79 -44.76 -5.26 35.19
#